data_AF-A0A0C2GWS3-F1
#
_entry.id   AF-A0A0C2GWS3-F1
#
_cell.length_a   1.000
_cell.length_b   1.000
_cell.length_c   1.000
_cell.angle_alpha   90.00
_cell.angle_beta   90.00
_cell.angle_gamma   90.00
#
_symmetry.space_group_name_H-M   'P 1'
#
loop_
_entity.id
_entity.type
_entity.pdbx_description
1 polymer ?
#
loop_
_entity_poly.entity_id
_entity_poly.type
_entity_poly.pdbx_seq_one_letter_code
_entity_poly.pdbx_strand_id
1 'polypeptide(L)'
;MPKQLVTQYDKDPQVRQFVDQMEWYIVPLLNPDGYEYSRSSSDPEIRLWRKNRSPPKCIQQSTGTSDTSAFGPIQKPKHSIFFSQN
;
A
#
# COMPACT_ATOMS: atom_id res chain seq x y z
N MET A 1 2.66 16.89 3.04
CA MET A 1 1.58 17.49 2.23
C MET A 1 0.52 18.19 3.10
N PRO A 2 -0.28 17.55 3.99
CA PRO A 2 -1.30 18.26 4.78
C PRO A 2 -0.72 19.37 5.67
N LYS A 3 0.45 19.12 6.25
CA LYS A 3 1.21 20.12 7.02
C LYS A 3 1.43 21.43 6.24
N GLN A 4 1.71 21.34 4.94
CA GLN A 4 1.98 22.52 4.11
C GLN A 4 0.73 23.36 3.89
N LEU A 5 -0.45 22.73 3.73
CA LEU A 5 -1.73 23.43 3.62
C LEU A 5 -2.00 24.29 4.86
N VAL A 6 -1.69 23.77 6.05
CA VAL A 6 -1.89 24.50 7.32
C VAL A 6 -0.83 25.58 7.52
N THR A 7 0.46 25.25 7.35
CA THR A 7 1.54 26.18 7.73
C THR A 7 1.69 27.37 6.78
N GLN A 8 1.17 27.26 5.56
CA GLN A 8 1.30 28.27 4.51
C GLN A 8 0.00 29.01 4.22
N TYR A 9 -1.12 28.68 4.88
CA TYR A 9 -2.43 29.27 4.62
C TYR A 9 -2.41 30.82 4.66
N ASP A 10 -1.78 31.40 5.69
CA ASP A 10 -1.67 32.86 5.82
C ASP A 10 -0.44 33.47 5.14
N LYS A 11 0.43 32.64 4.55
CA LYS A 11 1.72 33.07 3.99
C LYS A 11 1.76 33.07 2.47
N ASP A 12 0.95 32.21 1.85
CA ASP A 12 0.91 32.03 0.41
C ASP A 12 -0.54 32.18 -0.09
N PRO A 13 -0.85 33.23 -0.87
CA PRO A 13 -2.19 33.47 -1.38
C PRO A 13 -2.69 32.35 -2.31
N GLN A 14 -1.79 31.62 -2.97
CA GLN A 14 -2.15 30.49 -3.82
C GLN A 14 -2.60 29.28 -2.98
N VAL A 15 -1.91 29.00 -1.88
CA VAL A 15 -2.32 27.95 -0.92
C VAL A 15 -3.67 28.31 -0.30
N ARG A 16 -3.86 29.57 0.09
CA ARG A 16 -5.14 30.06 0.61
C ARG A 16 -6.28 29.84 -0.38
N GLN A 17 -6.07 30.18 -1.64
CA GLN A 17 -7.05 29.97 -2.71
C GLN A 17 -7.45 28.48 -2.82
N PHE A 18 -6.48 27.57 -2.81
CA PHE A 18 -6.76 26.12 -2.88
C PHE A 18 -7.49 25.57 -1.65
N VAL A 19 -7.21 26.10 -0.46
CA VAL A 19 -7.90 25.69 0.77
C VAL A 19 -9.32 26.24 0.82
N ASP A 20 -9.54 27.48 0.39
CA ASP A 20 -10.85 28.14 0.46
C ASP A 20 -11.83 27.68 -0.64
N GLN A 21 -11.33 27.24 -1.80
CA GLN A 21 -12.16 26.92 -2.98
C GLN A 21 -12.42 25.41 -3.19
N MET A 22 -11.76 24.54 -2.43
CA MET A 22 -11.84 23.08 -2.64
C MET A 22 -12.18 22.35 -1.34
N GLU A 23 -12.89 21.23 -1.45
CA GLU A 23 -13.13 20.32 -0.34
C GLU A 23 -12.09 19.19 -0.35
N TRP A 24 -11.37 19.02 0.77
CA TRP A 24 -10.24 18.10 0.87
C TRP A 24 -10.58 16.88 1.72
N TYR A 25 -10.61 15.70 1.11
CA TYR A 25 -10.72 14.42 1.81
C TYR A 25 -9.34 13.82 2.01
N ILE A 26 -8.80 13.93 3.22
CA ILE A 26 -7.45 13.44 3.55
C ILE A 26 -7.58 12.17 4.37
N VAL A 27 -7.23 11.03 3.77
CA VAL A 27 -7.18 9.73 4.46
C VAL A 27 -5.71 9.35 4.66
N PRO A 28 -5.17 9.43 5.88
CA PRO A 28 -3.74 9.23 6.12
C PRO A 28 -3.30 7.77 5.94
N LEU A 29 -4.23 6.82 6.15
CA LEU A 29 -3.95 5.39 6.07
C LEU A 29 -5.24 4.60 5.77
N LEU A 30 -5.31 3.98 4.59
CA LEU A 30 -6.49 3.22 4.16
C LEU A 30 -6.47 1.74 4.62
N ASN A 31 -5.28 1.20 4.89
CA ASN A 31 -5.06 -0.20 5.26
C ASN A 31 -4.26 -0.27 6.57
N PRO A 32 -4.87 0.08 7.73
CA PRO A 32 -4.18 0.15 9.01
C PRO A 32 -3.67 -1.23 9.48
N ASP A 33 -4.45 -2.27 9.27
CA ASP A 33 -4.15 -3.66 9.62
C ASP A 33 -2.98 -4.23 8.80
N GLY A 34 -2.95 -3.97 7.49
CA GLY A 34 -1.81 -4.34 6.65
C GLY A 34 -0.54 -3.55 7.01
N TYR A 35 -0.70 -2.28 7.41
CA TYR A 35 0.42 -1.43 7.84
C TYR A 35 1.06 -1.95 9.13
N GLU A 36 0.29 -2.27 10.17
CA GLU A 36 0.82 -2.88 11.40
C GLU A 36 1.55 -4.19 11.10
N TYR A 37 0.96 -5.05 10.26
CA TYR A 37 1.58 -6.32 9.88
C TYR A 37 2.95 -6.10 9.22
N SER A 38 3.07 -5.14 8.30
CA SER A 38 4.34 -4.85 7.62
C SER A 38 5.47 -4.37 8.54
N ARG A 39 5.15 -3.90 9.75
CA ARG A 39 6.13 -3.45 10.76
C ARG A 39 6.46 -4.51 11.81
N SER A 40 5.75 -5.65 11.80
CA SER A 40 5.96 -6.72 12.78
C SER A 40 7.30 -7.46 12.60
N SER A 41 7.89 -7.42 11.41
CA SER A 41 9.15 -8.10 11.09
C SER A 41 9.91 -7.40 9.96
N SER A 42 11.22 -7.59 9.93
CA SER A 42 12.10 -7.20 8.83
C SER A 42 12.16 -8.24 7.70
N ASP A 43 11.54 -9.42 7.87
CA ASP A 43 11.43 -10.43 6.83
C ASP A 43 10.79 -9.83 5.56
N PRO A 44 11.39 -9.97 4.37
CA PRO A 44 10.83 -9.47 3.12
C PRO A 44 9.39 -9.90 2.85
N GLU A 45 8.97 -11.10 3.30
CA GLU A 45 7.60 -11.61 3.10
C GLU A 45 6.57 -10.83 3.92
N ILE A 46 6.98 -10.29 5.06
CA ILE A 46 6.15 -9.50 5.97
C ILE A 46 6.28 -8.01 5.65
N ARG A 47 7.51 -7.51 5.50
CA ARG A 47 7.80 -6.11 5.25
C ARG A 47 7.22 -5.60 3.92
N LEU A 48 7.11 -6.47 2.92
CA LEU A 48 6.57 -6.14 1.60
C LEU A 48 5.08 -6.50 1.45
N TRP A 49 4.38 -6.72 2.55
CA TRP A 49 2.95 -7.01 2.54
C TRP A 49 2.13 -5.86 1.94
N ARG A 50 1.22 -6.18 1.03
CA ARG A 50 0.37 -5.20 0.31
C ARG A 50 -1.13 -5.39 0.52
N LYS A 51 -1.56 -6.50 1.13
CA LYS A 51 -2.96 -6.90 1.25
C LYS A 51 -3.56 -6.42 2.58
N ASN A 52 -4.88 -6.44 2.71
CA ASN A 52 -5.53 -6.28 4.02
C ASN A 52 -5.46 -7.61 4.81
N ARG A 53 -5.90 -7.61 6.07
CA ARG A 53 -5.94 -8.73 7.01
C ARG A 53 -7.36 -9.28 7.19
N SER A 54 -8.22 -9.06 6.19
CA SER A 54 -9.56 -9.65 6.19
C SER A 54 -9.46 -11.18 6.25
N PRO A 55 -10.34 -11.88 7.00
CA PRO A 55 -10.39 -13.32 6.97
C PRO A 55 -10.60 -13.83 5.54
N PRO A 56 -9.99 -14.96 5.16
CA PRO A 56 -10.24 -15.55 3.85
C PRO A 56 -11.74 -15.85 3.73
N LYS A 57 -12.39 -15.29 2.72
CA LYS A 57 -13.74 -15.71 2.37
C LYS A 57 -13.63 -17.11 1.76
N CYS A 58 -14.30 -18.10 2.35
CA CYS A 58 -14.46 -19.40 1.72
C CYS A 58 -15.34 -19.23 0.48
N ILE A 59 -14.70 -19.06 -0.68
CA ILE A 59 -15.38 -19.21 -1.96
C ILE A 59 -15.46 -20.71 -2.18
N GLN A 60 -16.65 -21.29 -2.11
CA GLN A 60 -16.85 -22.64 -2.62
C GLN A 60 -16.67 -22.56 -4.14
N GLN A 61 -15.45 -22.83 -4.60
CA GLN A 61 -15.15 -22.93 -6.01
C GLN A 61 -15.85 -24.20 -6.54
N SER A 62 -16.95 -24.03 -7.27
CA SER A 62 -17.47 -25.11 -8.12
C SER A 62 -16.43 -25.34 -9.22
N THR A 63 -15.57 -26.33 -8.98
CA THR A 63 -14.77 -27.08 -9.96
C THR A 63 -14.44 -26.35 -11.28
N GLY A 64 -13.18 -25.91 -11.43
CA GLY A 64 -12.53 -25.99 -12.75
C GLY A 64 -11.99 -24.73 -13.40
N THR A 65 -11.94 -23.57 -12.75
CA THR A 65 -11.11 -22.45 -13.23
C THR A 65 -10.14 -22.01 -12.16
N SER A 66 -8.85 -22.13 -12.45
CA SER A 66 -7.76 -21.55 -11.67
C SER A 66 -7.84 -20.03 -11.76
N ASP A 67 -8.78 -19.45 -11.01
CA ASP A 67 -8.99 -18.02 -10.92
C ASP A 67 -7.90 -17.43 -10.03
N THR A 68 -6.89 -16.83 -10.68
CA THR A 68 -5.86 -15.98 -10.08
C THR A 68 -6.41 -14.69 -9.46
N SER A 69 -7.73 -14.54 -9.35
CA SER A 69 -8.39 -13.36 -8.79
C SER A 69 -8.54 -13.45 -7.27
N ALA A 70 -7.43 -13.47 -6.53
CA ALA A 70 -7.39 -12.85 -5.20
C ALA A 70 -5.94 -12.66 -4.71
N PHE A 71 -5.09 -13.66 -4.80
CA PHE A 71 -3.74 -13.60 -4.22
C PHE A 71 -2.78 -14.48 -5.07
N GLY A 72 -2.13 -13.90 -6.08
CA GLY A 72 -0.91 -14.53 -6.59
C GLY A 72 0.16 -14.56 -5.49
N PRO A 73 0.97 -15.64 -5.37
CA PRO A 73 2.22 -15.56 -4.63
C PRO A 73 3.08 -14.48 -5.30
N ILE A 74 3.67 -13.59 -4.51
CA ILE A 74 4.80 -12.79 -5.00
C ILE A 74 5.86 -13.82 -5.33
N GLN A 75 6.06 -14.12 -6.62
CA GLN A 75 7.26 -14.84 -7.03
C GLN A 75 8.43 -14.00 -6.52
N LYS A 76 9.21 -14.58 -5.60
CA LYS A 76 10.56 -14.08 -5.31
C LYS A 76 11.22 -13.89 -6.68
N PRO A 77 11.89 -12.76 -6.99
CA PRO A 77 12.69 -12.70 -8.19
C PRO A 77 13.78 -13.78 -8.05
N LYS A 78 13.55 -14.94 -8.67
CA LYS A 78 14.60 -15.89 -8.99
C LYS A 78 15.37 -15.29 -10.15
N HIS A 79 16.21 -14.32 -9.86
CA HIS A 79 17.39 -14.03 -10.66
C HIS A 79 18.55 -14.03 -9.69
N SER A 80 19.06 -15.23 -9.43
CA SER A 80 20.47 -15.45 -9.13
C SER A 80 21.27 -14.86 -10.30
N ILE A 81 21.65 -13.59 -10.18
CA ILE A 81 22.70 -13.02 -11.01
C ILE A 81 24.00 -13.64 -10.49
N PHE A 82 24.48 -14.64 -11.22
CA PHE A 82 25.83 -15.13 -11.08
C PHE A 82 26.77 -13.96 -11.37
N PHE A 83 27.41 -13.40 -10.33
CA PHE A 83 28.70 -12.77 -10.53
C PHE A 83 29.70 -13.91 -10.72
N SER A 84 29.97 -14.24 -11.99
CA SER A 84 31.18 -15.00 -12.33
C SER A 84 32.36 -14.12 -11.96
N GLN A 85 33.21 -14.63 -11.07
CA GLN A 85 34.54 -14.10 -10.90
C GLN A 85 35.28 -14.20 -12.24
N ASN A 86 35.89 -13.08 -12.65
CA ASN A 86 37.21 -13.08 -13.26
C ASN A 86 37.89 -11.77 -12.90
#